data_AF-A0A924WY75-F1
#
_entry.id   AF-A0A924WY75-F1
#
_cell.length_a   1.000
_cell.length_b   1.000
_cell.length_c   1.000
_cell.angle_alpha   90.00
_cell.angle_beta   90.00
_cell.angle_gamma   90.00
#
_symmetry.space_group_name_H-M   'P 1'
#
loop_
_entity.id
_entity.type
_entity.pdbx_description
1 polymer ?
#
loop_
_entity_poly.entity_id
_entity_poly.type
_entity_poly.pdbx_seq_one_letter_code
_entity_poly.pdbx_strand_id
1 'polypeptide(L)'
;MGRETKMNRKALNSRLPIPYNKMSATDLERATEKFDAEFVADHSRALTPQEKKRHQLARRPGRPRIGQGAEKIRISMERDLLKKVDAHAARRKQSRSQLIAEAVASMMRKKAG
;
A
#
# COMPACT_ATOMS: atom_id res chain seq x y z
N MET A 1 -43.42 14.44 -6.14
CA MET A 1 -43.05 14.46 -7.57
C MET A 1 -41.53 14.50 -7.68
N GLY A 2 -40.88 13.37 -7.98
CA GLY A 2 -39.43 13.30 -8.15
C GLY A 2 -39.05 13.68 -9.59
N ARG A 3 -38.14 14.64 -9.76
CA ARG A 3 -37.63 15.03 -11.08
C ARG A 3 -36.63 13.97 -11.57
N GLU A 4 -37.00 13.23 -12.61
CA GLU A 4 -36.06 12.40 -13.37
C GLU A 4 -35.04 13.29 -14.10
N THR A 5 -33.79 13.21 -13.68
CA THR A 5 -32.66 13.78 -14.42
C THR A 5 -32.37 12.92 -15.65
N LYS A 6 -32.80 13.37 -16.83
CA LYS A 6 -32.44 12.76 -18.11
C LYS A 6 -30.92 12.90 -18.34
N MET A 7 -30.16 11.84 -18.03
CA MET A 7 -28.74 11.78 -18.37
C MET A 7 -28.58 11.68 -19.89
N ASN A 8 -27.95 12.71 -20.48
CA ASN A 8 -27.64 12.76 -21.90
C ASN A 8 -26.53 11.73 -22.22
N ARG A 9 -26.93 10.54 -22.69
CA ARG A 9 -26.00 9.46 -23.05
C ARG A 9 -25.33 9.81 -24.38
N LYS A 10 -24.10 10.33 -24.32
CA LYS A 10 -23.23 10.43 -25.51
C LYS A 10 -23.04 9.04 -26.11
N ALA A 11 -23.16 8.92 -27.43
CA ALA A 11 -22.94 7.67 -28.14
C ALA A 11 -21.54 7.12 -27.82
N LEU A 12 -21.48 5.85 -27.42
CA LEU A 12 -20.21 5.17 -27.14
C LEU A 12 -19.43 5.09 -28.46
N ASN A 13 -18.20 5.59 -28.47
CA ASN A 13 -17.33 5.52 -29.65
C ASN A 13 -17.17 4.04 -30.05
N SER A 14 -17.58 3.68 -31.28
CA SER A 14 -17.56 2.31 -31.79
C SER A 14 -16.16 1.71 -31.93
N ARG A 15 -15.11 2.52 -31.80
CA ARG A 15 -13.71 2.08 -31.75
C ARG A 15 -13.24 1.67 -30.36
N LEU A 16 -14.01 1.96 -29.31
CA LEU A 16 -13.67 1.55 -27.96
C LEU A 16 -14.04 0.07 -27.75
N PRO A 17 -13.23 -0.71 -27.04
CA PRO A 17 -13.58 -2.07 -26.65
C PRO A 17 -14.94 -2.10 -25.95
N ILE A 18 -15.70 -3.18 -26.19
CA ILE A 18 -16.99 -3.39 -25.55
C ILE A 18 -16.80 -3.29 -24.04
N PRO A 19 -17.58 -2.47 -23.32
CA PRO A 19 -17.52 -2.42 -21.87
C PRO A 19 -17.74 -3.80 -21.26
N TYR A 20 -16.95 -4.19 -20.25
CA TYR A 20 -17.00 -5.53 -19.64
C TYR A 20 -18.41 -5.94 -19.17
N ASN A 21 -19.24 -5.00 -18.74
CA ASN A 21 -20.62 -5.25 -18.33
C ASN A 21 -21.59 -5.58 -19.48
N LYS A 22 -21.12 -5.55 -20.73
CA LYS A 22 -21.86 -5.90 -21.95
C LYS A 22 -21.21 -7.04 -22.75
N MET A 23 -20.12 -7.62 -22.23
CA MET A 23 -19.46 -8.77 -22.84
C MET A 23 -20.25 -10.05 -22.54
N SER A 24 -20.21 -11.02 -23.45
CA SER A 24 -20.71 -12.37 -23.18
C SER A 24 -19.79 -13.08 -22.17
N ALA A 25 -20.28 -14.14 -21.52
CA ALA A 25 -19.46 -14.94 -20.61
C ALA A 25 -18.18 -15.47 -21.30
N THR A 26 -18.30 -15.92 -22.55
CA THR A 26 -17.18 -16.40 -23.37
C THR A 26 -16.17 -15.30 -23.71
N ASP A 27 -16.63 -14.06 -23.88
CA ASP A 27 -15.72 -12.92 -24.12
C ASP A 27 -15.00 -12.51 -22.84
N LEU A 28 -15.66 -12.63 -21.68
CA LEU A 28 -15.05 -12.38 -20.38
C LEU A 28 -13.97 -13.43 -20.08
N GLU A 29 -14.25 -14.71 -20.28
CA GLU A 29 -13.28 -15.80 -20.10
C GLU A 29 -12.02 -15.56 -20.95
N ARG A 30 -12.19 -15.25 -22.24
CA ARG A 30 -11.06 -14.92 -23.13
C ARG A 30 -10.30 -13.67 -22.69
N ALA A 31 -10.99 -12.66 -22.15
CA ALA A 31 -10.35 -11.45 -21.66
C ALA A 31 -9.54 -11.67 -20.38
N THR A 32 -9.94 -12.66 -19.57
CA THR A 32 -9.31 -12.98 -18.27
C THR A 32 -8.25 -14.07 -18.33
N GLU A 33 -8.23 -14.90 -19.37
CA GLU A 33 -7.29 -16.03 -19.57
C GLU A 33 -5.82 -15.66 -19.29
N LYS A 34 -5.40 -14.46 -19.68
CA LYS A 34 -4.02 -13.95 -19.43
C LYS A 34 -3.65 -13.79 -17.95
N PHE A 35 -4.62 -13.76 -17.04
CA PHE A 35 -4.41 -13.64 -15.59
C PHE A 35 -4.36 -15.00 -14.89
N ASP A 36 -4.75 -16.07 -15.56
CA ASP A 36 -4.68 -17.44 -15.03
C ASP A 36 -3.28 -18.04 -15.17
N ALA A 37 -2.37 -17.34 -15.83
CA ALA A 37 -0.97 -17.73 -15.95
C ALA A 37 -0.24 -17.65 -14.60
N GLU A 38 0.30 -18.77 -14.14
CA GLU A 38 1.22 -18.80 -13.00
C GLU A 38 2.59 -18.23 -13.41
N PHE A 39 3.36 -17.70 -12.44
CA PHE A 39 4.75 -17.24 -12.64
C PHE A 39 4.95 -16.12 -13.70
N VAL A 40 4.00 -15.17 -13.84
CA VAL A 40 4.11 -13.99 -14.74
C VAL A 40 5.39 -13.16 -14.52
N ALA A 41 6.07 -13.31 -13.38
CA ALA A 41 7.36 -12.69 -13.10
C ALA A 41 8.45 -13.08 -14.12
N ASP A 42 8.39 -14.29 -14.68
CA ASP A 42 9.38 -14.78 -15.65
C ASP A 42 9.31 -14.04 -17.00
N HIS A 43 8.17 -13.43 -17.30
CA HIS A 43 7.95 -12.57 -18.47
C HIS A 43 8.21 -11.09 -18.18
N SER A 44 8.66 -10.75 -16.97
CA SER A 44 8.95 -9.36 -16.62
C SER A 44 10.30 -8.90 -17.18
N ARG A 45 10.40 -7.61 -17.52
CA ARG A 45 11.67 -6.98 -17.88
C ARG A 45 12.31 -6.30 -16.67
N ALA A 46 13.62 -6.13 -16.73
CA ALA A 46 14.32 -5.28 -15.77
C ALA A 46 13.73 -3.85 -15.75
N LEU A 47 13.67 -3.26 -14.56
CA LEU A 47 13.21 -1.88 -14.39
C LEU A 47 14.16 -0.92 -15.12
N THR A 48 13.58 0.03 -15.86
CA THR A 48 14.32 1.17 -16.43
C THR A 48 14.88 2.05 -15.31
N PRO A 49 15.86 2.93 -15.60
CA PRO A 49 16.39 3.87 -14.61
C PRO A 49 15.32 4.75 -13.93
N GLN A 50 14.32 5.21 -14.70
CA GLN A 50 13.23 6.02 -14.15
C GLN A 50 12.31 5.21 -13.22
N GLU A 51 12.00 3.97 -13.57
CA GLU A 51 11.18 3.08 -12.73
C GLU A 51 11.93 2.65 -11.47
N LYS A 52 13.24 2.39 -11.56
CA LYS A 52 14.10 2.15 -10.39
C LYS A 52 14.05 3.31 -9.42
N LYS A 53 14.12 4.56 -9.91
CA LYS A 53 14.02 5.77 -9.09
C LYS A 53 12.65 5.84 -8.39
N ARG A 54 11.55 5.60 -9.10
CA ARG A 54 10.20 5.56 -8.51
C ARG A 54 10.06 4.47 -7.44
N HIS A 55 10.60 3.27 -7.71
CA HIS A 55 10.59 2.16 -6.77
C HIS A 55 11.40 2.46 -5.50
N GLN A 56 12.59 3.08 -5.63
CA GLN A 56 13.38 3.50 -4.48
C GLN A 56 12.68 4.57 -3.64
N LEU A 57 12.01 5.53 -4.27
CA LEU A 57 11.20 6.54 -3.56
C LEU A 57 9.99 5.91 -2.84
N ALA A 58 9.38 4.88 -3.44
CA ALA A 58 8.29 4.14 -2.82
C ALA A 58 8.78 3.25 -1.66
N ARG A 59 10.04 2.82 -1.67
CA ARG A 59 10.65 2.07 -0.57
C ARG A 59 10.90 2.98 0.63
N ARG A 60 9.92 3.04 1.52
CA ARG A 60 10.12 3.65 2.84
C ARG A 60 10.97 2.71 3.72
N PRO A 61 12.09 3.18 4.31
CA PRO A 61 12.82 2.40 5.30
C PRO A 61 11.92 2.18 6.52
N GLY A 62 11.32 0.99 6.63
CA GLY A 62 10.27 0.73 7.60
C GLY A 62 10.73 0.72 9.07
N ARG A 63 12.02 0.46 9.34
CA ARG A 63 12.57 0.36 10.70
C ARG A 63 13.98 0.97 10.76
N PRO A 64 14.32 1.69 11.84
CA PRO A 64 15.68 2.19 12.09
C PRO A 64 16.67 1.04 12.16
N ARG A 65 17.79 1.17 11.44
CA ARG A 65 18.95 0.30 11.54
C ARG A 65 20.02 1.04 12.32
N ILE A 66 19.88 1.09 13.65
CA ILE A 66 20.89 1.70 14.53
C ILE A 66 21.57 0.56 15.30
N GLY A 67 22.88 0.59 15.47
CA GLY A 67 23.63 -0.45 16.19
C GLY A 67 23.64 -1.81 15.48
N GLN A 68 23.38 -2.89 16.21
CA GLN A 68 23.45 -4.29 15.75
C GLN A 68 22.31 -4.72 14.80
N GLY A 69 21.53 -3.77 14.27
CA GLY A 69 20.36 -4.03 13.43
C GLY A 69 19.05 -4.03 14.21
N ALA A 70 18.02 -4.67 13.66
CA ALA A 70 16.67 -4.69 14.23
C ALA A 70 16.04 -6.07 14.11
N GLU A 71 15.55 -6.60 15.23
CA GLU A 71 14.77 -7.84 15.29
C GLU A 71 13.26 -7.57 15.17
N LYS A 72 12.53 -8.46 14.50
CA LYS A 72 11.08 -8.32 14.31
C LYS A 72 10.35 -9.04 15.44
N ILE A 73 9.73 -8.28 16.33
CA ILE A 73 8.78 -8.79 17.32
C ILE A 73 7.33 -8.56 16.87
N ARG A 74 6.44 -9.50 17.20
CA ARG A 74 4.98 -9.36 17.01
C ARG A 74 4.38 -8.93 18.35
N ILE A 75 3.73 -7.77 18.37
CA ILE A 75 3.01 -7.26 19.54
C ILE A 75 1.60 -6.82 19.14
N SER A 76 0.63 -7.07 20.00
CA SER A 76 -0.71 -6.52 19.90
C SER A 76 -0.78 -5.21 20.70
N MET A 77 -1.48 -4.21 20.16
CA MET A 77 -1.69 -2.91 20.80
C MET A 77 -3.13 -2.49 20.57
N GLU A 78 -3.74 -1.85 21.57
CA GLU A 78 -5.07 -1.26 21.42
C GLU A 78 -5.07 -0.26 20.24
N ARG A 79 -6.15 -0.27 19.44
CA ARG A 79 -6.22 0.42 18.15
C ARG A 79 -6.12 1.93 18.30
N ASP A 80 -6.78 2.51 19.30
CA ASP A 80 -6.76 3.95 19.53
C ASP A 80 -5.45 4.41 20.16
N LEU A 81 -4.83 3.59 21.00
CA LEU A 81 -3.45 3.80 21.46
C LEU A 81 -2.49 3.85 20.27
N LEU A 82 -2.59 2.92 19.33
CA LEU A 82 -1.75 2.90 18.13
C LEU A 82 -1.90 4.19 17.30
N LYS A 83 -3.13 4.69 17.13
CA LYS A 83 -3.39 5.97 16.45
C LYS A 83 -2.73 7.15 17.18
N LYS A 84 -2.85 7.19 18.51
CA LYS A 84 -2.23 8.25 19.35
C LYS A 84 -0.70 8.21 19.25
N VAL A 85 -0.11 7.01 19.24
CA VAL A 85 1.34 6.81 19.05
C VAL A 85 1.77 7.32 17.68
N ASP A 86 1.04 7.01 16.62
CA ASP A 86 1.36 7.49 15.26
C ASP A 86 1.27 9.02 15.14
N ALA A 87 0.21 9.62 15.70
CA ALA A 87 0.07 11.07 15.74
C ALA A 87 1.18 11.75 16.56
N HIS A 88 1.62 11.13 17.66
CA HIS A 88 2.73 11.65 18.46
C HIS A 88 4.07 11.54 17.72
N ALA A 89 4.34 10.41 17.05
CA ALA A 89 5.54 10.21 16.26
C ALA A 89 5.63 11.24 15.11
N ALA A 90 4.52 11.47 14.40
CA ALA A 90 4.44 12.45 13.33
C ALA A 90 4.77 13.89 13.81
N ARG A 91 4.22 14.32 14.95
CA ARG A 91 4.53 15.63 15.55
C ARG A 91 6.02 15.78 15.89
N ARG A 92 6.70 14.70 16.27
CA ARG A 92 8.12 14.68 16.59
C ARG A 92 9.03 14.42 15.37
N LYS A 93 8.46 14.34 14.16
CA LYS A 93 9.18 13.98 12.92
C LYS A 93 9.96 12.65 13.05
N GLN A 94 9.43 11.73 13.84
CA GLN A 94 9.98 10.40 14.07
C GLN A 94 9.08 9.33 13.44
N SER A 95 9.67 8.19 13.07
CA SER A 95 8.90 6.98 12.77
C SER A 95 8.31 6.38 14.06
N ARG A 96 7.19 5.66 13.95
CA ARG A 96 6.58 4.90 15.06
C ARG A 96 7.60 4.03 15.78
N SER A 97 8.46 3.35 15.03
CA SER A 97 9.49 2.45 15.56
C SER A 97 10.56 3.20 16.35
N GLN A 98 10.97 4.41 15.94
CA GLN A 98 11.89 5.24 16.72
C GLN A 98 11.26 5.65 18.04
N LEU A 99 10.02 6.13 18.01
CA LEU A 99 9.31 6.55 19.21
C LEU A 99 9.17 5.39 20.22
N ILE A 100 8.77 4.20 19.75
CA ILE A 100 8.64 3.02 20.61
C ILE A 100 10.00 2.62 21.19
N ALA A 101 11.07 2.61 20.39
CA ALA A 101 12.41 2.27 20.87
C ALA A 101 12.90 3.27 21.94
N GLU A 102 12.70 4.58 21.72
CA GLU A 102 13.05 5.63 22.68
C GLU A 102 12.29 5.47 24.00
N ALA A 103 10.98 5.19 23.94
CA ALA A 103 10.15 4.97 25.11
C ALA A 103 10.61 3.75 25.92
N VAL A 104 10.86 2.61 25.26
CA VAL A 104 11.36 1.39 25.93
C VAL A 104 12.72 1.65 26.57
N ALA A 105 13.66 2.29 25.86
CA ALA A 105 14.98 2.62 26.41
C ALA A 105 14.91 3.60 27.59
N SER A 106 13.98 4.55 27.56
CA SER A 106 13.75 5.47 28.70
C SER A 106 13.20 4.72 29.92
N MET A 107 12.24 3.82 29.71
CA MET A 107 11.66 3.00 30.78
C MET A 107 12.67 2.05 31.41
N MET A 108 13.55 1.42 30.62
CA MET A 108 14.61 0.55 31.14
C MET A 108 15.61 1.33 31.99
N ARG A 109 15.98 2.55 31.58
CA ARG A 109 16.89 3.42 32.36
C ARG A 109 16.29 3.83 33.70
N LYS A 110 15.00 4.18 33.74
CA LYS A 110 14.30 4.58 34.98
C LYS A 110 14.18 3.46 36.01
N LYS A 111 14.25 2.19 35.60
CA LYS A 111 14.12 1.03 36.49
C LYS A 111 15.47 0.51 37.01
N ALA A 112 16.57 0.99 36.45
CA ALA A 112 17.93 0.59 36.79
C ALA A 112 18.61 1.53 37.78
N GLY A 113 17.93 2.62 38.18
CA GLY A 113 18.29 3.48 39.32
C GLY A 113 17.20 3.39 40.37
#